data_AF-A0A1E1WKH2-F1
#
_entry.id   AF-A0A1E1WKH2-F1
#
_cell.length_a   1.000
_cell.length_b   1.000
_cell.length_c   1.000
_cell.angle_alpha   90.00
_cell.angle_beta   90.00
_cell.angle_gamma   90.00
#
_symmetry.space_group_name_H-M   'P 1'
#
loop_
_entity.id
_entity.type
_entity.pdbx_description
1 polymer ?
#
loop_
_entity_poly.entity_id
_entity_poly.type
_entity_poly.pdbx_seq_one_letter_code
_entity_poly.pdbx_strand_id
1 'polypeptide(L)'
;MTRQNNIQLADCDVTAFIPLWDMCNHEHGKITTDFNKELSRGECYALRDFKQGEQVFIFYGARSNADLFLHNGFVYPNNQYDSLSLALGISASDPQRETKLALLSKLGLAGVTHYSLYKGDSPISAELLAFIRIFNMNPDQITKWMGVGVPG
;
A
#
# COMPACT_ATOMS: atom_id res chain seq x y z
N MET A 1 -12.43 -14.76 -0.06
CA MET A 1 -11.60 -13.54 -0.09
C MET A 1 -11.11 -13.14 -1.49
N THR A 2 -10.91 -14.06 -2.44
CA THR A 2 -10.30 -13.78 -3.77
C THR A 2 -11.04 -12.79 -4.69
N ARG A 3 -12.35 -12.57 -4.48
CA ARG A 3 -13.22 -11.75 -5.36
C ARG A 3 -14.05 -10.71 -4.62
N GLN A 4 -13.74 -10.47 -3.35
CA GLN A 4 -14.45 -9.45 -2.56
C GLN A 4 -13.95 -8.05 -2.91
N ASN A 5 -14.85 -7.09 -2.99
CA ASN A 5 -14.54 -5.69 -3.30
C ASN A 5 -15.20 -4.79 -2.26
N ASN A 6 -14.51 -3.71 -1.88
CA ASN A 6 -15.09 -2.69 -1.03
C ASN A 6 -15.69 -1.60 -1.94
N ILE A 7 -16.97 -1.31 -1.75
CA ILE A 7 -17.70 -0.28 -2.47
C ILE A 7 -18.34 0.66 -1.45
N GLN A 8 -18.48 1.94 -1.81
CA GLN A 8 -19.25 2.89 -1.01
C GLN A 8 -20.71 2.87 -1.45
N LEU A 9 -21.60 2.43 -0.56
CA LEU A 9 -23.03 2.43 -0.78
C LEU A 9 -23.71 3.22 0.35
N ALA A 10 -24.45 4.28 -0.01
CA ALA A 10 -25.13 5.16 0.95
C ALA A 10 -24.21 5.67 2.09
N ASP A 11 -23.01 6.11 1.71
CA ASP A 11 -21.95 6.61 2.61
C ASP A 11 -21.42 5.61 3.65
N CYS A 12 -21.70 4.33 3.43
CA CYS A 12 -21.12 3.22 4.18
C CYS A 12 -20.19 2.39 3.28
N ASP A 13 -19.03 2.00 3.81
CA ASP A 13 -18.17 1.02 3.16
C ASP A 13 -18.78 -0.38 3.31
N VAL A 14 -19.06 -1.03 2.18
CA VAL A 14 -19.67 -2.36 2.13
C VAL A 14 -18.78 -3.29 1.32
N THR A 15 -18.59 -4.52 1.81
CA THR A 15 -17.94 -5.57 1.05
C THR A 15 -18.96 -6.31 0.17
N ALA A 16 -18.69 -6.38 -1.13
CA ALA A 16 -19.57 -6.98 -2.11
C ALA A 16 -18.83 -7.92 -3.09
N PHE A 17 -19.58 -8.84 -3.67
CA PHE A 17 -19.19 -9.58 -4.88
C PHE A 17 -19.85 -8.91 -6.08
N ILE A 18 -19.09 -8.68 -7.15
CA ILE A 18 -19.57 -7.97 -8.34
C ILE A 18 -19.58 -8.97 -9.51
N PRO A 19 -20.73 -9.62 -9.79
CA PRO A 19 -20.83 -10.62 -10.83
C PRO A 19 -20.39 -10.09 -12.19
N LEU A 20 -19.97 -10.99 -13.08
CA LEU A 20 -19.46 -10.71 -14.43
C LEU A 20 -18.11 -9.99 -14.41
N TRP A 21 -18.03 -8.82 -13.80
CA TRP A 21 -16.79 -8.04 -13.72
C TRP A 21 -15.67 -8.81 -13.01
N ASP A 22 -16.00 -9.52 -11.93
CA ASP A 22 -15.02 -10.26 -11.14
C ASP A 22 -14.38 -11.44 -11.89
N MET A 23 -14.89 -11.82 -13.07
CA MET A 23 -14.28 -12.82 -13.95
C MET A 23 -13.01 -12.31 -14.66
N CYS A 24 -12.78 -10.99 -14.70
CA CYS A 24 -11.60 -10.43 -15.33
C CYS A 24 -10.32 -10.79 -14.54
N ASN A 25 -9.29 -11.22 -15.25
CA ASN A 25 -8.00 -11.55 -14.64
C ASN A 25 -7.12 -10.31 -14.44
N HIS A 26 -6.02 -10.49 -13.69
CA HIS A 26 -5.08 -9.42 -13.34
C HIS A 26 -4.04 -9.14 -14.45
N GLU A 27 -3.83 -7.87 -14.78
CA GLU A 27 -2.68 -7.36 -15.54
C GLU A 27 -2.22 -6.02 -14.95
N HIS A 28 -0.92 -5.72 -15.04
CA HIS A 28 -0.39 -4.44 -14.58
C HIS A 28 -0.99 -3.25 -15.33
N GLY A 29 -1.24 -2.18 -14.58
CA GLY A 29 -1.67 -0.91 -15.13
C GLY A 29 -2.18 0.01 -14.03
N LYS A 30 -3.30 0.67 -14.27
CA LYS A 30 -3.98 1.55 -13.32
C LYS A 30 -5.37 1.02 -13.01
N ILE A 31 -5.91 1.38 -11.85
CA ILE A 31 -7.30 1.05 -11.53
C ILE A 31 -8.20 1.83 -12.49
N THR A 32 -9.03 1.11 -13.23
CA THR A 32 -10.01 1.67 -14.21
C THR A 32 -11.44 1.26 -13.88
N THR A 33 -11.68 0.80 -12.65
CA THR A 33 -13.00 0.44 -12.14
C THR A 33 -13.40 1.42 -11.05
N ASP A 34 -14.64 1.89 -11.10
CA ASP A 34 -15.21 2.79 -10.11
C ASP A 34 -16.70 2.48 -9.89
N PHE A 35 -17.29 3.05 -8.84
CA PHE A 35 -18.72 2.96 -8.57
C PHE A 35 -19.40 4.30 -8.85
N ASN A 36 -20.26 4.31 -9.87
CA ASN A 36 -21.07 5.48 -10.20
C ASN A 36 -22.24 5.58 -9.21
N LYS A 37 -22.15 6.53 -8.26
CA LYS A 37 -23.16 6.77 -7.23
C LYS A 37 -24.50 7.27 -7.80
N GLU A 38 -24.47 8.10 -8.84
CA GLU A 38 -25.68 8.66 -9.46
C GLU A 38 -26.53 7.59 -10.15
N LEU A 39 -25.86 6.65 -10.82
CA LEU A 39 -26.50 5.54 -11.54
C LEU A 39 -26.58 4.25 -10.72
N SER A 40 -26.05 4.25 -9.50
CA SER A 40 -25.98 3.10 -8.57
C SER A 40 -25.45 1.82 -9.23
N ARG A 41 -24.28 1.92 -9.90
CA ARG A 41 -23.68 0.79 -10.62
C ARG A 41 -22.15 0.83 -10.64
N GLY A 42 -21.52 -0.32 -10.77
CA GLY A 42 -20.09 -0.42 -11.09
C GLY A 42 -19.83 -0.08 -12.56
N GLU A 43 -18.78 0.69 -12.83
CA GLU A 43 -18.31 1.03 -14.16
C GLU A 43 -16.85 0.59 -14.30
N CYS A 44 -16.53 -0.05 -15.42
CA CYS A 44 -15.18 -0.50 -15.73
C CYS A 44 -14.78 -0.01 -17.11
N TYR A 45 -13.76 0.83 -17.16
CA TYR A 45 -13.15 1.31 -18.39
C TYR A 45 -12.02 0.37 -18.81
N ALA A 46 -11.81 0.24 -20.12
CA ALA A 46 -10.75 -0.61 -20.65
C ALA A 46 -9.38 -0.15 -20.13
N LEU A 47 -8.59 -1.09 -19.57
CA LEU A 47 -7.25 -0.81 -19.05
C LEU A 47 -6.31 -0.29 -20.14
N ARG A 48 -6.49 -0.81 -21.35
CA ARG A 48 -5.81 -0.52 -22.61
C ARG A 48 -6.71 -0.98 -23.76
N ASP A 49 -6.27 -0.76 -24.99
CA ASP A 49 -6.94 -1.33 -26.16
C ASP A 49 -6.84 -2.87 -26.14
N PHE A 50 -7.96 -3.54 -26.40
CA PHE A 50 -8.05 -5.00 -26.55
C PHE A 50 -8.52 -5.33 -27.97
N LYS A 51 -7.84 -6.27 -28.63
CA LYS A 51 -8.24 -6.74 -29.96
C LYS A 51 -9.38 -7.77 -29.85
N GLN A 52 -10.13 -7.95 -30.94
CA GLN A 52 -11.12 -9.02 -31.00
C GLN A 52 -10.46 -10.39 -30.75
N GLY A 53 -11.05 -11.17 -29.83
CA GLY A 53 -10.52 -12.48 -29.42
C GLY A 53 -9.44 -12.42 -28.34
N GLU A 54 -9.00 -11.22 -27.94
CA GLU A 54 -8.09 -11.05 -26.81
C GLU A 54 -8.83 -11.13 -25.48
N GLN A 55 -8.15 -11.66 -24.45
CA GLN A 55 -8.67 -11.67 -23.09
C GLN A 55 -8.68 -10.25 -22.51
N VAL A 56 -9.78 -9.90 -21.85
CA VAL A 56 -9.90 -8.63 -21.13
C VAL A 56 -9.32 -8.78 -19.73
N PHE A 57 -8.42 -7.87 -19.37
CA PHE A 57 -7.77 -7.81 -18.08
C PHE A 57 -8.11 -6.51 -17.35
N ILE A 58 -8.00 -6.55 -16.02
CA ILE A 58 -8.10 -5.39 -15.13
C ILE A 58 -6.89 -5.37 -14.19
N PHE A 59 -6.60 -4.22 -13.60
CA PHE A 59 -5.60 -4.11 -12.55
C PHE A 59 -6.24 -4.24 -11.17
N TYR A 60 -5.92 -5.32 -10.44
CA TYR A 60 -6.45 -5.58 -9.08
C TYR A 60 -5.91 -4.62 -8.00
N GLY A 61 -4.96 -3.74 -8.36
CA GLY A 61 -4.25 -2.84 -7.45
C GLY A 61 -2.80 -3.24 -7.21
N ALA A 62 -2.06 -2.32 -6.60
CA ALA A 62 -0.64 -2.45 -6.28
C ALA A 62 -0.43 -3.37 -5.08
N ARG A 63 -0.48 -4.69 -5.31
CA ARG A 63 -0.35 -5.74 -4.29
C ARG A 63 0.97 -6.48 -4.44
N SER A 64 1.56 -6.87 -3.32
CA SER A 64 2.76 -7.73 -3.32
C SER A 64 2.41 -9.14 -3.81
N ASN A 65 3.40 -9.92 -4.26
CA ASN A 65 3.15 -11.32 -4.59
C ASN A 65 2.78 -12.16 -3.36
N ALA A 66 3.22 -11.77 -2.16
CA ALA A 66 2.78 -12.40 -0.92
C ALA A 66 1.26 -12.22 -0.72
N ASP A 67 0.74 -11.01 -0.95
CA ASP A 67 -0.69 -10.72 -0.86
C ASP A 67 -1.49 -11.41 -1.97
N LEU A 68 -1.01 -11.35 -3.22
CA LEU A 68 -1.66 -12.01 -4.35
C LEU A 68 -1.73 -13.53 -4.15
N PHE A 69 -0.67 -14.14 -3.62
CA PHE A 69 -0.67 -15.57 -3.36
C PHE A 69 -1.64 -15.92 -2.24
N LEU A 70 -1.56 -15.22 -1.10
CA LEU A 70 -2.38 -15.52 0.07
C LEU A 70 -3.88 -15.20 -0.14
N HIS A 71 -4.18 -14.12 -0.86
CA HIS A 71 -5.53 -13.57 -0.95
C HIS A 71 -6.21 -13.81 -2.30
N ASN A 72 -5.44 -13.99 -3.37
CA ASN A 72 -5.96 -14.22 -4.72
C ASN A 72 -5.56 -15.58 -5.33
N GLY A 73 -4.67 -16.33 -4.68
CA GLY A 73 -4.29 -17.69 -5.08
C GLY A 73 -3.34 -17.77 -6.28
N PHE A 74 -2.61 -16.70 -6.59
CA PHE A 74 -1.64 -16.70 -7.70
C PHE A 74 -0.42 -15.83 -7.41
N VAL A 75 0.68 -16.08 -8.13
CA VAL A 75 1.89 -15.23 -8.14
C VAL A 75 1.99 -14.56 -9.50
N TYR A 76 2.22 -13.25 -9.54
CA TYR A 76 2.33 -12.50 -10.79
C TYR A 76 3.81 -12.37 -11.21
N PRO A 77 4.19 -12.87 -12.41
CA PRO A 77 5.55 -12.73 -12.91
C PRO A 77 5.97 -11.26 -13.06
N ASN A 78 7.21 -10.94 -12.68
CA ASN A 78 7.76 -9.58 -12.79
C ASN A 78 6.89 -8.49 -12.15
N ASN A 79 6.23 -8.80 -11.02
CA ASN A 79 5.41 -7.83 -10.30
C ASN A 79 6.20 -6.57 -9.91
N GLN A 80 5.82 -5.40 -10.43
CA GLN A 80 6.46 -4.11 -10.15
C GLN A 80 6.11 -3.59 -8.76
N TYR A 81 5.02 -4.09 -8.17
CA TYR A 81 4.56 -3.76 -6.83
C TYR A 81 4.94 -4.82 -5.80
N ASP A 82 5.86 -5.72 -6.15
CA ASP A 82 6.35 -6.71 -5.22
C ASP A 82 7.18 -6.08 -4.11
N SER A 83 7.03 -6.60 -2.89
CA SER A 83 7.70 -6.07 -1.72
C SER A 83 7.94 -7.15 -0.67
N LEU A 84 8.96 -6.92 0.15
CA LEU A 84 9.24 -7.68 1.35
C LEU A 84 8.86 -6.86 2.59
N SER A 85 8.12 -7.48 3.50
CA SER A 85 7.77 -6.87 4.79
C SER A 85 8.93 -7.04 5.79
N LEU A 86 9.45 -5.92 6.31
CA LEU A 86 10.50 -5.86 7.32
C LEU A 86 9.91 -5.44 8.66
N ALA A 87 10.01 -6.33 9.65
CA ALA A 87 9.63 -6.01 11.02
C ALA A 87 10.75 -5.22 11.71
N LEU A 88 10.49 -3.94 12.03
CA LEU A 88 11.46 -3.04 12.65
C LEU A 88 10.83 -2.27 13.82
N GLY A 89 11.64 -1.94 14.82
CA GLY A 89 11.20 -1.17 15.98
C GLY A 89 12.38 -0.59 16.76
N ILE A 90 12.10 0.39 17.62
CA ILE A 90 13.10 0.94 18.55
C ILE A 90 13.23 -0.02 19.74
N SER A 91 14.46 -0.45 20.04
CA SER A 91 14.72 -1.36 21.16
C SER A 91 14.27 -0.75 22.49
N ALA A 92 13.75 -1.59 23.39
CA ALA A 92 13.42 -1.18 24.75
C ALA A 92 14.63 -0.67 25.55
N SER A 93 15.83 -1.11 25.18
CA SER A 93 17.11 -0.73 25.81
C SER A 93 17.76 0.51 25.20
N ASP A 94 17.17 1.14 24.18
CA ASP A 94 17.72 2.34 23.55
C ASP A 94 17.60 3.53 24.53
N PRO A 95 18.71 4.20 24.92
CA PRO A 95 18.65 5.35 25.84
C PRO A 95 17.82 6.52 25.31
N GLN A 96 17.68 6.65 23.99
CA GLN A 96 16.92 7.69 23.31
C GLN A 96 15.55 7.20 22.84
N ARG A 97 15.09 6.06 23.36
CA ARG A 97 13.83 5.44 22.92
C ARG A 97 12.66 6.41 22.94
N GLU A 98 12.44 7.11 24.05
CA GLU A 98 11.28 7.99 24.22
C GLU A 98 11.29 9.14 23.21
N THR A 99 12.45 9.75 22.98
CA THR A 99 12.58 10.88 22.05
C THR A 99 12.49 10.43 20.58
N LYS A 100 13.04 9.26 20.23
CA LYS A 100 12.87 8.66 18.90
C LYS A 100 11.40 8.30 18.63
N LEU A 101 10.71 7.71 19.61
CA LEU A 101 9.28 7.39 19.49
C LEU A 101 8.42 8.65 19.39
N ALA A 102 8.74 9.71 20.14
CA ALA A 102 8.05 10.99 20.03
C ALA A 102 8.20 11.59 18.62
N LEU A 103 9.40 11.52 18.04
CA LEU A 103 9.65 12.01 16.68
C LEU A 103 8.95 11.16 15.62
N LEU A 104 8.90 9.83 15.78
CA LEU A 104 8.10 8.95 14.92
C LEU A 104 6.61 9.26 15.03
N SER A 105 6.10 9.49 16.24
CA SER A 105 4.70 9.88 16.48
C SER A 105 4.33 11.18 15.80
N LYS A 106 5.22 12.17 15.86
CA LYS A 106 5.08 13.44 15.15
C LYS A 106 4.95 13.27 13.63
N LEU A 107 5.55 12.23 13.05
CA LEU A 107 5.42 11.88 11.64
C LEU A 107 4.25 10.93 11.34
N GLY A 108 3.42 10.59 12.32
CA GLY A 108 2.34 9.60 12.16
C GLY A 108 2.82 8.15 12.07
N LEU A 109 4.08 7.87 12.42
CA LEU A 109 4.71 6.55 12.28
C LEU A 109 4.79 5.74 13.58
N ALA A 110 4.22 6.21 14.70
CA ALA A 110 4.35 5.55 16.01
C ALA A 110 3.87 4.09 16.04
N GLY A 111 2.84 3.75 15.25
CA GLY A 111 2.28 2.40 15.18
C GLY A 111 2.86 1.52 14.07
N VAL A 112 3.78 2.05 13.26
CA VAL A 112 4.33 1.32 12.12
C VAL A 112 5.43 0.38 12.58
N THR A 113 5.12 -0.92 12.52
CA THR A 113 6.03 -2.01 12.92
C THR A 113 6.54 -2.82 11.74
N HIS A 114 5.87 -2.71 10.59
CA HIS A 114 6.20 -3.42 9.36
C HIS A 114 6.41 -2.39 8.26
N TYR A 115 7.55 -2.48 7.59
CA TYR A 115 7.96 -1.57 6.53
C TYR A 115 8.17 -2.34 5.23
N SER A 116 7.82 -1.73 4.11
CA SER A 116 7.99 -2.36 2.80
C SER A 116 9.37 -2.07 2.21
N LEU A 117 10.08 -3.12 1.79
CA LEU A 117 11.25 -3.05 0.94
C LEU A 117 10.84 -3.47 -0.48
N TYR A 118 10.96 -2.56 -1.44
CA TYR A 118 10.53 -2.76 -2.82
C TYR A 118 11.67 -3.27 -3.71
N LYS A 119 11.30 -3.84 -4.86
CA LYS A 119 12.25 -4.21 -5.91
C LYS A 119 12.64 -2.97 -6.75
N GLY A 120 13.92 -2.83 -7.11
CA GLY A 120 14.41 -1.81 -8.05
C GLY A 120 15.46 -0.88 -7.46
N ASP A 121 15.73 0.23 -8.16
CA ASP A 121 16.81 1.17 -7.83
C ASP A 121 16.54 2.02 -6.58
N SER A 122 15.25 2.19 -6.23
CA SER A 122 14.79 2.91 -5.04
C SER A 122 13.95 1.98 -4.16
N PRO A 123 14.59 1.03 -3.43
CA PRO A 123 13.87 -0.02 -2.72
C PRO A 123 13.23 0.46 -1.41
N ILE A 124 13.53 1.68 -0.95
CA ILE A 124 13.16 2.19 0.38
C ILE A 124 11.97 3.13 0.27
N SER A 125 10.88 2.82 0.98
CA SER A 125 9.71 3.69 1.11
C SER A 125 10.03 4.98 1.89
N ALA A 126 9.20 6.01 1.78
CA ALA A 126 9.37 7.25 2.55
C ALA A 126 9.32 6.98 4.06
N GLU A 127 8.43 6.10 4.50
CA GLU A 127 8.23 5.68 5.88
C GLU A 127 9.45 4.91 6.40
N LEU A 128 9.96 3.94 5.62
CA LEU A 128 11.16 3.18 5.99
C LEU A 128 12.39 4.09 6.06
N LEU A 129 12.52 5.03 5.12
CA LEU A 129 13.60 6.01 5.12
C LEU A 129 13.54 6.91 6.36
N ALA A 130 12.35 7.41 6.69
CA ALA A 130 12.14 8.23 7.89
C ALA A 130 12.48 7.44 9.16
N PHE A 131 12.02 6.19 9.26
CA PHE A 131 12.32 5.31 10.38
C PHE A 131 13.82 5.06 10.53
N ILE A 132 14.52 4.64 9.46
CA ILE A 132 15.96 4.36 9.51
C ILE A 132 16.75 5.61 9.88
N ARG A 133 16.35 6.80 9.39
CA ARG A 133 16.98 8.06 9.77
C ARG A 133 16.84 8.29 11.27
N ILE A 134 15.62 8.25 11.82
CA ILE A 134 15.36 8.48 13.25
C ILE A 134 16.04 7.42 14.12
N PHE A 135 16.02 6.16 13.68
CA PHE A 135 16.69 5.05 14.34
C PHE A 135 18.18 5.32 14.56
N ASN A 136 18.84 5.95 13.58
CA ASN A 136 20.28 6.27 13.61
C ASN A 136 20.61 7.70 14.08
N MET A 137 19.63 8.52 14.47
CA MET A 137 19.90 9.88 14.93
C MET A 137 20.66 9.88 16.27
N ASN A 138 21.54 10.87 16.42
CA ASN A 138 22.17 11.21 17.69
C ASN A 138 21.29 12.20 18.50
N PRO A 139 21.60 12.46 19.79
CA PRO A 139 20.79 13.36 20.63
C PRO A 139 20.61 14.77 20.06
N ASP A 140 21.65 15.34 19.46
CA ASP A 140 21.63 16.70 18.92
C ASP A 140 20.70 16.79 17.71
N GLN A 141 20.75 15.77 16.83
CA GLN A 141 19.86 15.65 15.69
C GLN A 141 18.40 15.48 16.13
N ILE A 142 18.13 14.63 17.12
CA ILE A 142 16.77 14.45 17.64
C ILE A 142 16.24 15.78 18.20
N THR A 143 17.02 16.45 19.04
CA THR A 143 16.67 17.75 19.63
C THR A 143 16.33 18.77 18.53
N LYS A 144 17.17 18.86 17.49
CA LYS A 144 16.95 19.74 16.35
C LYS A 144 15.60 19.47 15.66
N TRP A 145 15.32 18.21 15.32
CA TRP A 145 14.11 17.85 14.56
C TRP A 145 12.83 17.86 15.41
N MET A 146 12.95 17.71 16.72
CA MET A 146 11.82 17.91 17.64
C MET A 146 11.30 19.36 17.59
N GLY A 147 12.18 20.35 17.41
CA GLY A 147 11.80 21.77 17.33
C GLY A 147 11.25 22.25 15.97
N VAL A 148 11.41 21.47 14.90
CA VAL A 148 10.99 21.87 13.53
C VAL A 148 9.58 21.38 13.23
N GLY A 149 8.68 22.20 12.69
CA GLY A 149 7.32 21.75 12.29
C GLY A 149 7.34 20.61 11.26
N VAL A 150 6.28 19.79 11.22
CA VAL A 150 6.15 18.77 10.16
C VAL A 150 5.87 19.51 8.85
N PRO A 151 6.56 19.17 7.74
CA PRO A 151 6.17 19.67 6.42
C PRO A 151 4.71 19.30 6.14
N GLY A 152 3.89 20.29 5.79
CA GLY A 152 2.49 20.10 5.38
C GLY A 152 2.36 19.44 4.02
#